data_AF-A0A7S4FH97-F1
#
_entry.id   AF-A0A7S4FH97-F1
#
_cell.length_a   1.000
_cell.length_b   1.000
_cell.length_c   1.000
_cell.angle_alpha   90.00
_cell.angle_beta   90.00
_cell.angle_gamma   90.00
#
_symmetry.space_group_name_H-M   'P 1'
#
loop_
_entity.id
_entity.type
_entity.pdbx_description
1 polymer ?
#
loop_
_entity_poly.entity_id
_entity_poly.type
_entity_poly.pdbx_seq_one_letter_code
_entity_poly.pdbx_strand_id
1 'polypeptide(L)'
;MHEIKVHVHKKEIPLRISREYQAEDETLQKVVQCRTFRDWVTKMDSQQAYTVTEIVIQHVDFFGPHVGIVKMQVSTQMPDGTVCSRPCIIKGAVVGILAVLDCDGQQHMVMCRQPRVPVAMVDLLEIPVGMIDLEGLFAGNAAQEFLDELDLRLSTKDLMNLT
;
A
#
# COMPACT_ATOMS: atom_id res chain seq x y z
N MET A 1 -5.15 17.09 20.87
CA MET A 1 -5.73 15.93 20.19
C MET A 1 -5.80 16.31 18.73
N HIS A 2 -4.91 15.74 17.92
CA HIS A 2 -4.79 16.08 16.50
C HIS A 2 -5.96 15.42 15.78
N GLU A 3 -6.91 16.26 15.35
CA GLU A 3 -8.07 15.85 14.57
C GLU A 3 -8.19 16.81 13.39
N ILE A 4 -8.43 16.24 12.22
CA ILE A 4 -8.83 16.98 11.03
C ILE A 4 -10.08 16.34 10.45
N LYS A 5 -10.79 17.08 9.60
CA LYS A 5 -11.92 16.55 8.84
C LYS A 5 -11.47 16.11 7.46
N VAL A 6 -11.91 14.94 7.05
CA VAL A 6 -11.75 14.43 5.68
C VAL A 6 -13.11 14.19 5.06
N HIS A 7 -13.20 14.25 3.73
CA HIS A 7 -14.45 13.98 3.03
C HIS A 7 -14.46 12.54 2.56
N VAL A 8 -15.44 11.76 3.01
CA VAL A 8 -15.74 10.40 2.54
C VAL A 8 -17.25 10.28 2.39
N HIS A 9 -17.72 9.69 1.29
CA HIS A 9 -19.13 9.62 0.88
C HIS A 9 -19.80 11.00 0.81
N LYS A 10 -19.03 12.04 0.43
CA LYS A 10 -19.45 13.45 0.46
C LYS A 10 -19.86 13.95 1.85
N LYS A 11 -19.45 13.25 2.92
CA LYS A 11 -19.67 13.63 4.32
C LYS A 11 -18.34 14.00 4.97
N GLU A 12 -18.38 14.94 5.90
CA GLU A 12 -17.23 15.25 6.76
C GLU A 12 -17.08 14.15 7.82
N ILE A 13 -15.96 13.44 7.78
CA ILE A 13 -15.61 12.37 8.70
C ILE A 13 -14.44 12.84 9.58
N PRO A 14 -14.52 12.66 10.91
CA PRO A 14 -13.38 12.93 11.78
C PRO A 14 -12.25 11.93 11.49
N LEU A 15 -11.06 12.46 11.21
CA LEU A 15 -9.81 11.73 11.14
C LEU A 15 -8.93 12.18 12.31
N ARG A 16 -8.64 11.24 13.20
CA ARG A 16 -7.93 11.53 14.45
C ARG A 16 -6.79 10.56 14.70
N ILE A 17 -5.78 11.01 15.41
CA ILE A 17 -4.70 10.14 15.88
C ILE A 17 -5.17 9.42 17.15
N SER A 18 -4.90 8.11 17.24
CA SER A 18 -5.13 7.32 18.44
C SER A 18 -4.40 7.94 19.63
N ARG A 19 -5.02 7.91 20.81
CA ARG A 19 -4.39 8.41 22.05
C ARG A 19 -3.14 7.62 22.45
N GLU A 20 -3.01 6.40 21.94
CA GLU A 20 -1.88 5.50 22.18
C GLU A 20 -0.69 5.77 21.23
N TYR A 21 -0.90 6.55 20.16
CA TYR A 21 0.12 6.83 19.16
C TYR A 21 0.69 8.23 19.33
N GLN A 22 1.98 8.31 19.66
CA GLN A 22 2.74 9.56 19.69
C GLN A 22 3.20 9.90 18.27
N ALA A 23 2.47 10.79 17.61
CA ALA A 23 2.74 11.20 16.25
C ALA A 23 3.20 12.67 16.20
N GLU A 24 3.96 13.02 15.18
CA GLU A 24 4.30 14.42 14.88
C GLU A 24 3.07 15.21 14.43
N ASP A 25 3.08 16.53 14.66
CA ASP A 25 1.96 17.42 14.34
C ASP A 25 1.52 17.34 12.87
N GLU A 26 2.47 17.14 11.96
CA GLU A 26 2.23 17.07 10.52
C GLU A 26 1.70 15.72 10.02
N THR A 27 1.66 14.70 10.89
CA THR A 27 1.37 13.31 10.48
C THR A 27 0.03 13.21 9.75
N LEU A 28 -1.02 13.84 10.27
CA LEU A 28 -2.34 13.83 9.62
C LEU A 28 -2.31 14.50 8.25
N GLN A 29 -1.58 15.62 8.10
CA GLN A 29 -1.46 16.32 6.82
C GLN A 29 -0.74 15.46 5.79
N LYS A 30 0.37 14.81 6.19
CA LYS A 30 1.10 13.88 5.32
C LYS A 30 0.22 12.70 4.91
N VAL A 31 -0.56 12.13 5.83
CA VAL A 31 -1.50 11.03 5.52
C VAL A 31 -2.56 11.45 4.52
N VAL A 32 -3.24 12.59 4.70
CA VAL A 32 -4.32 12.99 3.77
C VAL A 32 -3.81 13.41 2.40
N GLN A 33 -2.56 13.87 2.32
CA GLN A 33 -1.91 14.23 1.06
C GLN A 33 -1.34 13.01 0.33
N CYS A 34 -1.02 11.93 1.03
CA CYS A 34 -0.43 10.76 0.39
C CYS A 34 -1.43 10.10 -0.58
N ARG A 35 -0.91 9.58 -1.68
CA ARG A 35 -1.75 8.95 -2.72
C ARG A 35 -2.49 7.72 -2.18
N THR A 36 -1.83 6.89 -1.36
CA THR A 36 -2.44 5.68 -0.79
C THR A 36 -3.74 5.97 -0.02
N PHE A 37 -3.76 7.03 0.80
CA PHE A 37 -4.96 7.42 1.53
C PHE A 37 -6.03 7.98 0.60
N ARG A 38 -5.66 8.83 -0.37
CA ARG A 38 -6.60 9.39 -1.36
C ARG A 38 -7.23 8.31 -2.25
N ASP A 39 -6.44 7.35 -2.71
CA ASP A 39 -6.91 6.21 -3.49
C ASP A 39 -7.85 5.33 -2.66
N TRP A 40 -7.55 5.13 -1.37
CA TRP A 40 -8.44 4.45 -0.44
C TRP A 40 -9.76 5.20 -0.26
N VAL A 41 -9.74 6.52 -0.01
CA VAL A 41 -10.95 7.35 0.08
C VAL A 41 -11.78 7.24 -1.21
N THR A 42 -11.15 7.33 -2.37
CA THR A 42 -11.82 7.21 -3.67
C THR A 42 -12.51 5.86 -3.85
N LYS A 43 -11.87 4.76 -3.42
CA LYS A 43 -12.47 3.42 -3.42
C LYS A 43 -13.61 3.31 -2.41
N MET A 44 -13.50 3.95 -1.26
CA MET A 44 -14.60 4.00 -0.28
C MET A 44 -15.78 4.76 -0.88
N ASP A 45 -15.54 5.91 -1.53
CA ASP A 45 -16.55 6.75 -2.17
C ASP A 45 -17.37 6.03 -3.25
N SER A 46 -16.79 5.04 -3.92
CA SER A 46 -17.49 4.23 -4.92
C SER A 46 -18.39 3.15 -4.33
N GLN A 47 -18.30 2.87 -3.03
CA GLN A 47 -19.15 1.90 -2.34
C GLN A 47 -20.46 2.53 -1.87
N GLN A 48 -21.58 1.90 -2.18
CA GLN A 48 -22.92 2.34 -1.72
C GLN A 48 -23.47 1.49 -0.56
N ALA A 49 -22.76 0.43 -0.17
CA ALA A 49 -23.24 -0.57 0.78
C ALA A 49 -23.10 -0.18 2.27
N TYR A 50 -22.40 0.91 2.58
CA TYR A 50 -22.17 1.39 3.94
C TYR A 50 -21.75 2.87 3.94
N THR A 51 -21.82 3.52 5.09
CA THR A 51 -21.29 4.88 5.31
C THR A 51 -20.11 4.83 6.27
N VAL A 52 -19.02 5.54 5.96
CA VAL A 52 -17.93 5.75 6.95
C VAL A 52 -18.39 6.77 7.99
N THR A 53 -18.11 6.49 9.26
CA THR A 53 -18.51 7.35 10.39
C THR A 53 -17.31 7.93 11.13
N GLU A 54 -16.19 7.20 11.15
CA GLU A 54 -14.99 7.61 11.87
C GLU A 54 -13.74 6.91 11.32
N ILE A 55 -12.61 7.63 11.33
CA ILE A 55 -11.29 7.07 11.04
C ILE A 55 -10.33 7.45 12.16
N VAL A 56 -9.66 6.44 12.74
CA VAL A 56 -8.66 6.62 13.79
C VAL A 56 -7.32 6.07 13.31
N ILE A 57 -6.33 6.93 13.10
CA ILE A 57 -4.96 6.52 12.79
C ILE A 57 -4.33 5.91 14.03
N GLN A 58 -3.98 4.63 13.96
CA GLN A 58 -3.34 3.90 15.04
C GLN A 58 -1.81 3.94 14.94
N HIS A 59 -1.27 3.99 13.73
CA HIS A 59 0.18 4.11 13.49
C HIS A 59 0.45 4.50 12.05
N VAL A 60 1.56 5.18 11.80
CA VAL A 60 2.07 5.48 10.45
C VAL A 60 3.55 5.11 10.38
N ASP A 61 3.90 4.25 9.44
CA ASP A 61 5.29 3.97 9.09
C ASP A 61 5.71 4.87 7.93
N PHE A 62 6.83 5.57 8.13
CA PHE A 62 7.43 6.44 7.14
C PHE A 62 8.64 5.75 6.49
N PHE A 63 8.74 5.85 5.16
CA PHE A 63 9.92 5.44 4.40
C PHE A 63 10.65 6.72 3.95
N GLY A 64 11.61 7.15 4.76
CA GLY A 64 12.19 8.48 4.63
C GLY A 64 11.11 9.56 4.86
N PRO A 65 10.92 10.52 3.93
CA PRO A 65 9.91 11.57 4.08
C PRO A 65 8.50 11.11 3.69
N HIS A 66 8.34 9.92 3.09
CA HIS A 66 7.08 9.46 2.50
C HIS A 66 6.28 8.60 3.47
N VAL A 67 4.95 8.75 3.45
CA VAL A 67 4.03 7.83 4.14
C VAL A 67 4.06 6.48 3.44
N GLY A 68 4.53 5.43 4.12
CA GLY A 68 4.63 4.08 3.59
C GLY A 68 3.41 3.22 3.91
N ILE A 69 3.15 3.05 5.21
CA ILE A 69 2.05 2.21 5.71
C ILE A 69 1.23 3.02 6.71
N VAL A 70 -0.10 2.95 6.60
CA VAL A 70 -1.01 3.56 7.58
C VAL A 70 -1.86 2.45 8.19
N LYS A 71 -1.72 2.26 9.50
CA LYS A 71 -2.60 1.42 10.30
C LYS A 71 -3.68 2.30 10.91
N MET A 72 -4.94 1.93 10.70
CA MET A 72 -6.08 2.70 11.19
C MET A 72 -7.22 1.78 11.62
N GLN A 73 -8.10 2.30 12.47
CA GLN A 73 -9.41 1.73 12.71
C GLN A 73 -10.45 2.55 11.93
N VAL A 74 -11.29 1.87 11.16
CA VAL A 74 -12.35 2.50 10.38
C VAL A 74 -13.69 2.00 10.87
N SER A 75 -14.56 2.92 11.26
CA SER A 75 -15.93 2.61 11.70
C SER A 75 -16.90 2.91 10.57
N THR A 76 -17.70 1.93 10.20
CA THR A 76 -18.76 2.05 9.19
C THR A 76 -20.13 1.74 9.78
N GLN A 77 -21.18 2.27 9.15
CA GLN A 77 -22.56 1.93 9.44
C GLN A 77 -23.22 1.32 8.20
N MET A 78 -23.83 0.15 8.39
CA MET A 78 -24.58 -0.58 7.37
C MET A 78 -26.02 -0.01 7.23
N PRO A 79 -26.75 -0.30 6.14
CA PRO A 79 -28.11 0.21 5.93
C PRO A 79 -29.12 -0.22 6.99
N ASP A 80 -28.91 -1.36 7.64
CA ASP A 80 -29.73 -1.86 8.75
C ASP A 80 -29.40 -1.19 10.11
N GLY A 81 -28.47 -0.23 10.11
CA GLY A 81 -28.02 0.49 11.31
C GLY A 81 -26.84 -0.16 12.03
N THR A 82 -26.43 -1.38 11.64
CA THR A 82 -25.30 -2.09 12.27
C THR A 82 -24.01 -1.30 12.13
N VAL A 83 -23.29 -1.10 13.24
CA VAL A 83 -21.98 -0.44 13.25
C VAL A 83 -20.88 -1.48 13.25
N CYS A 84 -19.89 -1.30 12.38
CA CYS A 84 -18.75 -2.19 12.21
C CYS A 84 -17.44 -1.39 12.27
N SER A 85 -16.67 -1.60 13.33
CA SER A 85 -15.32 -1.03 13.45
C SER A 85 -14.28 -2.09 13.15
N ARG A 86 -13.44 -1.86 12.13
CA ARG A 86 -12.43 -2.82 11.69
C ARG A 86 -11.03 -2.21 11.65
N PRO A 87 -10.00 -2.96 12.03
CA PRO A 87 -8.63 -2.57 11.73
C PRO A 87 -8.41 -2.63 10.21
N CYS A 88 -7.67 -1.65 9.70
CA CYS A 88 -7.33 -1.50 8.31
C CYS A 88 -5.84 -1.12 8.22
N ILE A 89 -5.14 -1.76 7.29
CA ILE A 89 -3.77 -1.40 6.93
C ILE A 89 -3.81 -1.03 5.45
N ILE A 90 -3.46 0.20 5.14
CA ILE A 90 -3.30 0.67 3.76
C ILE A 90 -1.81 0.92 3.49
N LYS A 91 -1.37 0.53 2.31
CA LYS A 91 0.01 0.71 1.83
C LYS A 91 0.02 0.91 0.32
N GLY A 92 1.16 1.33 -0.21
CA GLY A 92 1.39 1.42 -1.66
C GLY A 92 1.12 0.10 -2.40
N ALA A 93 0.82 0.25 -3.69
CA ALA A 93 0.73 -0.89 -4.61
C ALA A 93 2.07 -1.62 -4.67
N VAL A 94 2.02 -2.92 -4.92
CA VAL A 94 3.21 -3.76 -5.09
C VAL A 94 3.15 -4.42 -6.46
N VAL A 95 4.32 -4.68 -7.02
CA VAL A 95 4.49 -5.42 -8.26
C VAL A 95 5.33 -6.65 -7.99
N GLY A 96 4.90 -7.81 -8.49
CA GLY A 96 5.72 -9.00 -8.56
C GLY A 96 6.13 -9.26 -10.00
N ILE A 97 7.36 -9.72 -10.22
CA ILE A 97 7.94 -9.88 -11.55
C ILE A 97 8.27 -11.35 -11.77
N LEU A 98 7.55 -11.98 -12.69
CA LEU A 98 7.88 -13.32 -13.16
C LEU A 98 8.85 -13.21 -14.34
N ALA A 99 10.14 -13.31 -14.07
CA ALA A 99 11.17 -13.30 -15.12
C ALA A 99 11.50 -14.73 -15.58
N VAL A 100 11.44 -14.94 -16.89
CA VAL A 100 11.83 -16.20 -17.54
C VAL A 100 13.12 -15.95 -18.32
N LEU A 101 14.16 -16.70 -17.97
CA LEU A 101 15.43 -16.75 -18.69
C LEU A 101 15.38 -17.92 -19.68
N ASP A 102 15.58 -17.62 -20.96
CA ASP A 102 15.75 -18.65 -22.01
C ASP A 102 17.25 -18.89 -22.24
N CYS A 103 17.69 -20.13 -22.06
CA CYS A 103 19.05 -20.59 -22.32
C CYS A 103 18.99 -21.75 -23.32
N ASP A 104 19.31 -21.47 -24.57
CA ASP A 104 19.34 -22.46 -25.67
C ASP A 104 18.03 -23.28 -25.78
N GLY A 105 16.88 -22.61 -25.63
CA GLY A 105 15.55 -23.23 -25.71
C GLY A 105 15.10 -23.94 -24.42
N GLN A 106 15.87 -23.84 -23.33
CA GLN A 106 15.44 -24.22 -21.99
C GLN A 106 15.03 -22.99 -21.19
N GLN A 107 13.85 -23.04 -20.57
CA GLN A 107 13.30 -21.94 -19.80
C GLN A 107 13.54 -22.14 -18.31
N HIS A 108 14.07 -21.11 -17.67
CA HIS A 108 14.33 -21.04 -16.23
C HIS A 108 13.62 -19.84 -15.61
N MET A 109 13.14 -20.00 -14.38
CA MET A 109 12.62 -18.86 -13.62
C MET A 109 13.75 -18.18 -12.87
N VAL A 110 13.83 -16.87 -12.98
CA VAL A 110 14.71 -16.06 -12.13
C VAL A 110 13.97 -15.76 -10.83
N MET A 111 14.57 -16.11 -9.71
CA MET A 111 14.00 -15.97 -8.37
C MET A 111 15.00 -15.31 -7.43
N CYS A 112 14.52 -14.66 -6.38
CA CYS A 112 15.34 -14.14 -5.30
C CYS A 112 15.18 -15.00 -4.04
N ARG A 113 16.20 -14.96 -3.18
CA ARG A 113 16.16 -15.53 -1.83
C ARG A 113 16.31 -14.39 -0.83
N GLN A 114 15.27 -14.17 -0.03
CA GLN A 114 15.19 -13.01 0.85
C GLN A 114 14.71 -13.40 2.25
N PRO A 115 15.16 -12.70 3.31
CA PRO A 115 14.55 -12.79 4.63
C PRO A 115 13.13 -12.26 4.60
N ARG A 116 12.16 -13.10 5.00
CA ARG A 116 10.75 -12.74 5.11
C ARG A 116 10.30 -12.80 6.57
N VAL A 117 10.71 -11.77 7.32
CA VAL A 117 10.43 -11.62 8.76
C VAL A 117 8.93 -11.77 9.10
N PRO A 118 7.97 -11.22 8.33
CA PRO A 118 6.53 -11.35 8.65
C PRO A 118 6.02 -12.80 8.71
N VAL A 119 6.71 -13.74 8.06
CA VAL A 119 6.37 -15.18 8.07
C VAL A 119 7.45 -16.03 8.77
N ALA A 120 8.35 -15.39 9.52
CA ALA A 120 9.44 -16.01 10.26
C ALA A 120 10.36 -16.91 9.41
N MET A 121 10.59 -16.56 8.14
CA MET A 121 11.52 -17.25 7.26
C MET A 121 12.76 -16.41 6.99
N VAL A 122 13.93 -17.02 7.10
CA VAL A 122 15.22 -16.32 6.87
C VAL A 122 15.66 -16.35 5.41
N ASP A 123 15.11 -17.27 4.64
CA ASP A 123 15.60 -17.62 3.31
C ASP A 123 14.45 -18.13 2.43
N LEU A 124 13.45 -17.28 2.22
CA LEU A 124 12.30 -17.60 1.40
C LEU A 124 12.69 -17.45 -0.08
N LEU A 125 12.44 -18.49 -0.87
CA LEU A 125 12.56 -18.44 -2.31
C LEU A 125 11.27 -17.84 -2.89
N GLU A 126 11.35 -16.63 -3.45
CA GLU A 126 10.21 -15.92 -4.02
C GLU A 126 10.58 -15.26 -5.37
N ILE A 127 9.55 -14.83 -6.11
CA ILE A 127 9.77 -13.95 -7.26
C ILE A 127 10.18 -12.56 -6.75
N PRO A 128 10.92 -11.75 -7.52
CA PRO A 128 11.18 -10.36 -7.16
C PRO A 128 9.87 -9.59 -6.95
N VAL A 129 9.78 -8.86 -5.83
CA VAL A 129 8.58 -8.09 -5.47
C VAL A 129 8.98 -6.72 -4.92
N GLY A 130 8.53 -5.69 -5.63
CA GLY A 130 8.82 -4.31 -5.29
C GLY A 130 7.59 -3.47 -4.98
N MET A 131 7.79 -2.28 -4.41
CA MET A 131 6.72 -1.30 -4.27
C MET A 131 6.65 -0.44 -5.52
N ILE A 132 5.45 -0.25 -6.04
CA ILE A 132 5.27 0.69 -7.13
C ILE A 132 5.31 2.08 -6.50
N ASP A 133 6.37 2.83 -6.77
CA ASP A 133 6.45 4.27 -6.48
C ASP A 133 5.14 4.96 -6.91
N LEU A 134 4.72 5.91 -6.09
CA LEU A 134 3.44 6.61 -6.21
C LEU A 134 3.36 7.53 -7.45
N GLU A 135 4.45 7.78 -8.18
CA GLU A 135 4.53 8.77 -9.28
C GLU A 135 5.03 8.21 -10.63
N GLY A 136 5.45 6.94 -10.71
CA GLY A 136 6.04 6.32 -11.91
C GLY A 136 5.10 5.47 -12.80
N LEU A 137 5.57 5.15 -14.01
CA LEU A 137 4.94 4.18 -14.91
C LEU A 137 5.14 2.76 -14.35
N PHE A 138 4.06 1.96 -14.31
CA PHE A 138 4.07 0.57 -13.80
C PHE A 138 5.27 -0.25 -14.27
N ALA A 139 5.56 -0.25 -15.58
CA ALA A 139 6.66 -1.02 -16.16
C ALA A 139 8.05 -0.46 -15.77
N GLY A 140 8.19 0.86 -15.60
CA GLY A 140 9.44 1.47 -15.17
C GLY A 140 9.76 1.10 -13.72
N ASN A 141 8.75 1.17 -12.84
CA ASN A 141 8.92 0.82 -11.43
C ASN A 141 9.19 -0.68 -11.27
N ALA A 142 8.51 -1.54 -12.04
CA ALA A 142 8.84 -2.96 -12.08
C ALA A 142 10.30 -3.21 -12.53
N ALA A 143 10.74 -2.59 -13.63
CA ALA A 143 12.12 -2.76 -14.09
C ALA A 143 13.17 -2.28 -13.07
N GLN A 144 12.88 -1.19 -12.34
CA GLN A 144 13.76 -0.68 -11.29
C GLN A 144 13.83 -1.63 -10.09
N GLU A 145 12.70 -2.12 -9.61
CA GLU A 145 12.65 -3.07 -8.49
C GLU A 145 13.40 -4.38 -8.83
N PHE A 146 13.29 -4.86 -10.07
CA PHE A 146 14.07 -6.01 -10.54
C PHE A 146 15.58 -5.75 -10.50
N LEU A 147 16.02 -4.54 -10.86
CA LEU A 147 17.41 -4.13 -10.78
C LEU A 147 17.88 -4.04 -9.32
N ASP A 148 17.08 -3.44 -8.45
CA ASP A 148 17.45 -3.23 -7.04
C ASP A 148 17.58 -4.57 -6.28
N GLU A 149 16.74 -5.57 -6.60
CA GLU A 149 16.77 -6.87 -5.92
C GLU A 149 17.75 -7.88 -6.51
N LEU A 150 18.02 -7.83 -7.82
CA LEU A 150 18.79 -8.85 -8.52
C LEU A 150 20.07 -8.35 -9.21
N ASP A 151 20.28 -7.04 -9.26
CA ASP A 151 21.34 -6.39 -10.04
C ASP A 151 21.30 -6.78 -11.54
N LEU A 152 20.08 -7.05 -12.05
CA LEU A 152 19.82 -7.41 -13.45
C LEU A 152 18.95 -6.34 -14.10
N ARG A 153 19.25 -6.00 -15.36
CA ARG A 153 18.51 -4.98 -16.11
C ARG A 153 17.48 -5.62 -17.03
N LEU A 154 16.24 -5.16 -16.95
CA LEU A 154 15.17 -5.50 -17.90
C LEU A 154 14.82 -4.28 -18.76
N SER A 155 14.57 -4.53 -20.05
CA SER A 155 13.94 -3.53 -20.90
C SER A 155 12.45 -3.48 -20.59
N THR A 156 11.87 -2.29 -20.48
CA THR A 156 10.42 -2.13 -20.29
C THR A 156 9.60 -2.71 -21.44
N LYS A 157 10.20 -2.90 -22.62
CA LYS A 157 9.56 -3.55 -23.78
C LYS A 157 9.37 -5.06 -23.59
N ASP A 158 10.14 -5.66 -22.70
CA ASP A 158 10.09 -7.10 -22.41
C ASP A 158 9.10 -7.40 -21.27
N LEU A 159 8.52 -6.37 -20.67
CA LEU A 159 7.53 -6.49 -19.61
C LEU A 159 6.10 -6.53 -20.17
N MET A 160 5.33 -7.50 -19.69
CA MET A 160 3.90 -7.64 -19.99
C MET A 160 3.09 -7.50 -18.70
N ASN A 161 2.08 -6.62 -18.70
CA ASN A 161 1.15 -6.51 -17.58
C ASN A 161 0.14 -7.66 -17.63
N LEU A 162 -0.01 -8.38 -16.52
CA LEU A 162 -0.88 -9.55 -16.38
C LEU A 162 -2.20 -9.27 -15.64
N THR A 163 -2.47 -8.02 -15.25
CA THR A 163 -3.70 -7.60 -14.53
C THR A 163 -4.65 -6.81 -15.40
#